data_AF-A0A3A1XH01-F1
#
_entry.id   AF-A0A3A1XH01-F1
#
_cell.length_a   1.000
_cell.length_b   1.000
_cell.length_c   1.000
_cell.angle_alpha   90.00
_cell.angle_beta   90.00
_cell.angle_gamma   90.00
#
_symmetry.space_group_name_H-M   'P 1'
#
loop_
_entity.id
_entity.type
_entity.pdbx_description
1 polymer ?
#
loop_
_entity_poly.entity_id
_entity_poly.type
_entity_poly.pdbx_seq_one_letter_code
_entity_poly.pdbx_strand_id
1 'polypeptide(L)'
;MDGKTLTEISIENEGQLLGAADIRRIAAEEGITPTKKFGQNFVIDPGTVRKIVAAAEVKPDDTVMEVGPGLGSLTLAILQTGAQLTAVEIDPPLARRLPHTVEEFMPKAMQKFNVILKDALTVNADDVPQIAQAKKFTLVANLPYNVATPI
;
A
#
# COMPACT_ATOMS: atom_id res chain seq x y z
N MET A 1 18.75 12.80 33.16
CA MET A 1 17.68 13.36 32.30
C MET A 1 18.27 13.36 30.92
N ASP A 2 18.15 12.24 30.24
CA ASP A 2 18.95 11.97 29.04
C ASP A 2 18.23 12.56 27.84
N GLY A 3 18.79 13.68 27.36
CA GLY A 3 18.37 14.32 26.13
C GLY A 3 18.70 13.45 24.93
N LYS A 4 17.80 12.54 24.57
CA LYS A 4 17.76 12.01 23.21
C LYS A 4 17.26 13.12 22.28
N THR A 5 18.16 13.56 21.41
CA THR A 5 17.92 14.58 20.39
C THR A 5 16.77 14.14 19.47
N LEU A 6 15.85 15.04 19.13
CA LEU A 6 14.70 14.81 18.22
C LEU A 6 15.09 14.17 16.87
N THR A 7 16.35 14.30 16.48
CA THR A 7 16.95 13.66 15.30
C THR A 7 17.07 12.15 15.41
N GLU A 8 17.31 11.57 16.61
CA GLU A 8 17.45 10.11 16.78
C GLU A 8 16.10 9.39 16.68
N ILE A 9 15.01 10.03 17.11
CA ILE A 9 13.65 9.47 17.02
C ILE A 9 13.18 9.36 15.55
N SER A 10 13.75 10.18 14.67
CA SER A 10 13.36 10.26 13.25
C SER A 10 13.95 9.12 12.40
N ILE A 11 15.02 8.46 12.86
CA ILE A 11 15.74 7.42 12.10
C ILE A 11 15.11 6.03 12.32
N GLU A 12 14.33 5.84 13.38
CA GLU A 12 13.80 4.51 13.75
C GLU A 12 12.54 4.08 12.98
N ASN A 13 12.03 4.93 12.07
CA ASN A 13 10.83 4.70 11.26
C ASN A 13 11.10 4.58 9.75
N GLU A 14 12.36 4.47 9.32
CA GLU A 14 12.70 4.35 7.90
C GLU A 14 12.47 2.91 7.38
N GLY A 15 11.20 2.52 7.25
CA GLY A 15 10.87 1.36 6.41
C GLY A 15 11.35 1.60 4.98
N GLN A 16 11.83 0.54 4.34
CA GLN A 16 12.44 0.61 3.02
C GLN A 16 11.35 0.56 1.93
N LEU A 17 11.40 1.47 0.95
CA LEU A 17 10.52 1.40 -0.22
C LEU A 17 11.11 0.50 -1.31
N LEU A 18 10.23 -0.12 -2.10
CA LEU A 18 10.63 -1.01 -3.19
C LEU A 18 11.35 -0.26 -4.31
N GLY A 19 12.49 -0.77 -4.74
CA GLY A 19 13.12 -0.42 -6.01
C GLY A 19 12.76 -1.41 -7.12
N ALA A 20 13.24 -1.12 -8.33
CA ALA A 20 13.03 -1.98 -9.49
C ALA A 20 13.60 -3.41 -9.33
N ALA A 21 14.67 -3.57 -8.55
CA ALA A 21 15.25 -4.87 -8.27
C ALA A 21 14.34 -5.72 -7.37
N ASP A 22 13.80 -5.12 -6.31
CA ASP A 22 12.86 -5.78 -5.39
C ASP A 22 11.62 -6.23 -6.13
N ILE A 23 11.04 -5.36 -6.95
CA ILE A 23 9.85 -5.66 -7.75
C ILE A 23 10.08 -6.85 -8.69
N ARG A 24 11.23 -6.90 -9.38
CA ARG A 24 11.57 -8.04 -10.25
C ARG A 24 11.75 -9.32 -9.45
N ARG A 25 12.41 -9.26 -8.30
CA ARG A 25 12.64 -10.42 -7.44
C ARG A 25 11.31 -10.96 -6.92
N ILE A 26 10.49 -10.12 -6.31
CA ILE A 26 9.20 -10.50 -5.73
C ILE A 26 8.27 -11.06 -6.81
N ALA A 27 8.20 -10.42 -7.98
CA ALA A 27 7.40 -10.94 -9.09
C ALA A 27 7.86 -12.34 -9.52
N ALA A 28 9.17 -12.59 -9.58
CA ALA A 28 9.71 -13.89 -9.94
C ALA A 28 9.43 -14.97 -8.87
N GLU A 29 9.55 -14.63 -7.58
CA GLU A 29 9.24 -15.52 -6.45
C GLU A 29 7.79 -16.02 -6.51
N GLU A 30 6.85 -15.13 -6.85
CA GLU A 30 5.42 -15.43 -6.93
C GLU A 30 4.98 -15.98 -8.29
N GLY A 31 5.90 -16.15 -9.24
CA GLY A 31 5.56 -16.54 -10.62
C GLY A 31 4.66 -15.54 -11.35
N ILE A 32 4.66 -14.27 -10.92
CA ILE A 32 3.84 -13.20 -11.48
C ILE A 32 4.50 -12.71 -12.76
N THR A 33 3.85 -12.97 -13.87
CA THR A 33 4.13 -12.27 -15.13
C THR A 33 3.08 -11.18 -15.29
N PRO A 34 3.44 -9.89 -15.46
CA PRO A 34 2.45 -8.82 -15.61
C PRO A 34 1.43 -9.18 -16.68
N THR A 35 0.18 -9.39 -16.28
CA THR A 35 -0.86 -9.81 -17.22
C THR A 35 -1.61 -8.58 -17.73
N LYS A 36 -1.93 -8.57 -19.03
CA LYS A 36 -2.80 -7.54 -19.61
C LYS A 36 -4.23 -7.59 -19.05
N LYS A 37 -4.64 -8.72 -18.47
CA LYS A 37 -6.00 -8.96 -17.94
C LYS A 37 -6.42 -7.95 -16.88
N PHE A 38 -5.50 -7.57 -16.00
CA PHE A 38 -5.74 -6.58 -14.95
C PHE A 38 -4.99 -5.26 -15.16
N GLY A 39 -4.34 -5.07 -16.31
CA GLY A 39 -3.64 -3.82 -16.64
C GLY A 39 -2.51 -3.45 -15.67
N GLN A 40 -1.84 -4.45 -15.10
CA GLN A 40 -0.84 -4.28 -14.04
C GLN A 40 0.34 -3.41 -14.50
N ASN A 41 0.61 -2.32 -13.76
CA ASN A 41 1.80 -1.48 -13.90
C ASN A 41 2.37 -1.21 -12.51
N PHE A 42 3.48 -1.87 -12.15
CA PHE A 42 4.11 -1.68 -10.85
C PHE A 42 4.98 -0.43 -10.85
N VAL A 43 4.73 0.50 -9.92
CA VAL A 43 5.56 1.70 -9.74
C VAL A 43 6.90 1.28 -9.14
N ILE A 44 7.99 1.56 -9.85
CA ILE A 44 9.35 1.12 -9.47
C ILE A 44 10.22 2.21 -8.84
N ASP A 45 9.72 3.45 -8.84
CA ASP A 45 10.45 4.61 -8.34
C ASP A 45 9.89 5.05 -6.97
N PRO A 46 10.69 4.92 -5.88
CA PRO A 46 10.34 5.43 -4.56
C PRO A 46 9.99 6.92 -4.53
N GLY A 47 10.59 7.73 -5.40
CA GLY A 47 10.29 9.16 -5.49
C GLY A 47 8.85 9.42 -5.95
N THR A 48 8.38 8.66 -6.94
CA THR A 48 7.03 8.75 -7.50
C THR A 48 5.97 8.39 -6.46
N VAL A 49 6.11 7.27 -5.75
CA VAL A 49 5.12 6.89 -4.72
C VAL A 49 5.08 7.89 -3.56
N ARG A 50 6.22 8.45 -3.15
CA ARG A 50 6.25 9.54 -2.15
C ARG A 50 5.49 10.78 -2.63
N LYS A 51 5.62 11.16 -3.90
CA LYS A 51 4.87 12.30 -4.47
C LYS A 51 3.37 12.02 -4.51
N ILE A 52 2.95 10.80 -4.84
CA ILE A 52 1.53 10.40 -4.81
C ILE A 52 0.97 10.54 -3.39
N VAL A 53 1.64 9.97 -2.39
CA VAL A 53 1.22 10.04 -0.99
C VAL A 53 1.16 11.49 -0.48
N ALA A 54 2.16 12.32 -0.84
CA ALA A 54 2.16 13.73 -0.49
C ALA A 54 1.02 14.51 -1.16
N ALA A 55 0.72 14.24 -2.44
CA ALA A 55 -0.38 14.88 -3.16
C ALA A 55 -1.75 14.46 -2.62
N ALA A 56 -1.87 13.23 -2.10
CA ALA A 56 -3.06 12.74 -1.40
C ALA A 56 -3.16 13.25 0.06
N GLU A 57 -2.18 14.05 0.52
CA GLU A 57 -2.11 14.63 1.87
C GLU A 57 -2.26 13.61 3.01
N VAL A 58 -1.81 12.38 2.81
CA VAL A 58 -1.92 11.31 3.82
C VAL A 58 -1.05 11.64 5.03
N LYS A 59 -1.65 11.60 6.22
CA LYS A 59 -1.01 11.91 7.50
C LYS A 59 -0.97 10.68 8.41
N PRO A 60 -0.14 10.71 9.48
CA PRO A 60 -0.18 9.70 10.52
C PRO A 60 -1.62 9.49 11.04
N ASP A 61 -1.97 8.23 11.25
CA ASP A 61 -3.27 7.77 11.77
C ASP A 61 -4.50 8.09 10.89
N ASP A 62 -4.32 8.64 9.68
CA ASP A 62 -5.41 8.69 8.70
C ASP A 62 -5.87 7.27 8.33
N THR A 63 -7.17 7.12 8.06
CA THR A 63 -7.73 5.89 7.49
C THR A 63 -7.60 5.95 5.98
N VAL A 64 -6.91 4.98 5.39
CA VAL A 64 -6.63 4.94 3.95
C VAL A 64 -7.13 3.63 3.36
N MET A 65 -7.80 3.72 2.22
CA MET A 65 -8.08 2.58 1.36
C MET A 65 -7.19 2.65 0.13
N GLU A 66 -6.48 1.57 -0.17
CA GLU A 66 -5.73 1.41 -1.42
C GLU A 66 -6.43 0.40 -2.32
N VAL A 67 -6.68 0.75 -3.58
CA VAL A 67 -7.21 -0.19 -4.58
C VAL A 67 -6.12 -0.59 -5.57
N GLY A 68 -5.95 -1.89 -5.78
CA GLY A 68 -4.92 -2.45 -6.66
C GLY A 68 -3.51 -2.18 -6.15
N PRO A 69 -3.15 -2.61 -4.92
CA PRO A 69 -1.84 -2.39 -4.32
C PRO A 69 -0.69 -3.04 -5.11
N GLY A 70 -0.98 -4.10 -5.88
CA GLY A 70 0.04 -4.84 -6.59
C GLY A 70 1.05 -5.46 -5.63
N LEU A 71 2.33 -5.22 -5.92
CA LEU A 71 3.43 -5.72 -5.08
C LEU A 71 3.71 -4.87 -3.83
N GLY A 72 3.06 -3.70 -3.71
CA GLY A 72 3.10 -2.91 -2.48
C GLY A 72 3.96 -1.65 -2.49
N SER A 73 4.41 -1.16 -3.66
CA SER A 73 5.22 0.06 -3.72
C SER A 73 4.53 1.27 -3.09
N LEU A 74 3.24 1.45 -3.38
CA LEU A 74 2.44 2.55 -2.83
C LEU A 74 1.93 2.22 -1.42
N THR A 75 1.56 0.96 -1.16
CA THR A 75 1.28 0.41 0.18
C THR A 75 2.35 0.80 1.19
N LEU A 76 3.63 0.54 0.89
CA LEU A 76 4.73 0.87 1.80
C LEU A 76 4.87 2.39 1.97
N ALA A 77 4.73 3.18 0.91
CA ALA A 77 4.81 4.63 1.01
C ALA A 77 3.68 5.22 1.89
N ILE A 78 2.47 4.65 1.82
CA ILE A 78 1.35 5.02 2.70
C ILE A 78 1.66 4.63 4.13
N LEU A 79 2.07 3.37 4.39
CA LEU A 79 2.40 2.89 5.73
C LEU A 79 3.55 3.65 6.37
N GLN A 80 4.50 4.15 5.57
CA GLN A 80 5.61 5.00 6.03
C GLN A 80 5.13 6.30 6.68
N THR A 81 3.93 6.79 6.33
CA THR A 81 3.32 7.96 6.99
C THR A 81 2.79 7.64 8.39
N GLY A 82 2.61 6.35 8.72
CA GLY A 82 1.91 5.92 9.93
C GLY A 82 0.39 5.86 9.79
N ALA A 83 -0.17 5.92 8.58
CA ALA A 83 -1.61 5.72 8.32
C ALA A 83 -2.08 4.29 8.64
N GLN A 84 -3.39 4.15 8.88
CA GLN A 84 -4.10 2.88 8.96
C GLN A 84 -4.59 2.50 7.55
N LEU A 85 -4.04 1.43 6.97
CA LEU A 85 -4.26 1.06 5.58
C LEU A 85 -5.06 -0.23 5.43
N THR A 86 -6.13 -0.17 4.63
CA THR A 86 -6.81 -1.34 4.07
C THR A 86 -6.58 -1.38 2.56
N ALA A 87 -5.91 -2.41 2.07
CA ALA A 87 -5.67 -2.64 0.65
C ALA A 87 -6.70 -3.62 0.06
N VAL A 88 -7.25 -3.33 -1.11
CA VAL A 88 -8.18 -4.18 -1.86
C VAL A 88 -7.49 -4.64 -3.14
N GLU A 89 -7.29 -5.95 -3.27
CA GLU A 89 -6.60 -6.58 -4.40
C GLU A 89 -7.48 -7.66 -5.01
N ILE A 90 -7.59 -7.68 -6.35
CA ILE A 90 -8.40 -8.66 -7.08
C ILE A 90 -7.59 -9.91 -7.45
N ASP A 91 -6.27 -9.79 -7.59
CA ASP A 91 -5.39 -10.87 -8.02
C ASP A 91 -4.88 -11.71 -6.84
N PRO A 92 -5.29 -12.98 -6.70
CA PRO A 92 -4.99 -13.79 -5.51
C PRO A 92 -3.50 -13.96 -5.15
N PRO A 93 -2.56 -14.16 -6.11
CA PRO A 93 -1.13 -14.19 -5.81
C PRO A 93 -0.62 -12.87 -5.21
N LEU A 94 -1.04 -11.73 -5.75
CA LEU A 94 -0.65 -10.41 -5.24
C LEU A 94 -1.20 -10.19 -3.83
N ALA A 95 -2.48 -10.49 -3.60
CA ALA A 95 -3.10 -10.36 -2.28
C ALA A 95 -2.40 -11.22 -1.22
N ARG A 96 -1.93 -12.43 -1.59
CA ARG A 96 -1.15 -13.29 -0.69
C ARG A 96 0.27 -12.79 -0.46
N ARG A 97 0.94 -12.22 -1.47
CA ARG A 97 2.31 -11.73 -1.32
C ARG A 97 2.40 -10.44 -0.50
N LEU A 98 1.41 -9.57 -0.61
CA LEU A 98 1.46 -8.22 -0.05
C LEU A 98 1.75 -8.17 1.47
N PRO A 99 1.12 -8.99 2.34
CA PRO A 99 1.49 -9.06 3.76
C PRO A 99 2.97 -9.41 3.99
N HIS A 100 3.52 -10.35 3.24
CA HIS A 100 4.95 -10.68 3.34
C HIS A 100 5.84 -9.53 2.88
N THR A 101 5.40 -8.73 1.90
CA THR A 101 6.13 -7.52 1.51
C THR A 101 6.14 -6.51 2.66
N VAL A 102 5.00 -6.28 3.31
CA VAL A 102 4.94 -5.35 4.45
C VAL A 102 5.77 -5.85 5.62
N GLU A 103 5.73 -7.15 5.92
CA GLU A 103 6.54 -7.77 6.97
C GLU A 103 8.05 -7.65 6.69
N GLU A 104 8.47 -7.88 5.45
CA GLU A 104 9.87 -7.82 5.02
C GLU A 104 10.44 -6.39 5.05
N PHE A 105 9.67 -5.41 4.58
CA PHE A 105 10.17 -4.04 4.35
C PHE A 105 9.76 -3.04 5.44
N MET A 106 8.70 -3.34 6.20
CA MET A 106 8.13 -2.41 7.20
C MET A 106 7.41 -3.16 8.34
N PRO A 107 8.10 -4.05 9.08
CA PRO A 107 7.47 -4.96 10.05
C PRO A 107 6.68 -4.22 11.15
N LYS A 108 7.15 -3.04 11.59
CA LYS A 108 6.47 -2.21 12.59
C LYS A 108 5.09 -1.72 12.13
N ALA A 109 4.85 -1.66 10.81
CA ALA A 109 3.58 -1.20 10.24
C ALA A 109 2.56 -2.32 10.04
N MET A 110 2.91 -3.59 10.31
CA MET A 110 1.98 -4.72 10.17
C MET A 110 0.70 -4.54 10.97
N GLN A 111 0.78 -3.95 12.16
CA GLN A 111 -0.38 -3.66 13.01
C GLN A 111 -1.33 -2.59 12.43
N LYS A 112 -0.86 -1.82 11.44
CA LYS A 112 -1.61 -0.77 10.75
C LYS A 112 -2.09 -1.19 9.36
N PHE A 113 -1.86 -2.44 8.97
CA PHE A 113 -2.06 -2.92 7.62
C PHE A 113 -3.09 -4.07 7.58
N ASN A 114 -3.98 -4.02 6.59
CA ASN A 114 -4.90 -5.09 6.25
C ASN A 114 -5.02 -5.25 4.72
N VAL A 115 -5.24 -6.47 4.24
CA VAL A 115 -5.48 -6.77 2.82
C VAL A 115 -6.77 -7.57 2.64
N ILE A 116 -7.57 -7.19 1.66
CA ILE A 116 -8.82 -7.84 1.29
C ILE A 116 -8.70 -8.33 -0.15
N LEU A 117 -8.82 -9.66 -0.34
CA LEU A 117 -8.89 -10.26 -1.67
C LEU A 117 -10.31 -10.14 -2.22
N LYS A 118 -10.57 -9.08 -3.01
CA LYS A 118 -11.89 -8.81 -3.59
C LYS A 118 -11.79 -7.87 -4.79
N ASP A 119 -12.75 -7.97 -5.71
CA ASP A 119 -12.96 -6.94 -6.71
C ASP A 119 -13.49 -5.66 -6.04
N ALA A 120 -12.76 -4.55 -6.20
CA ALA A 120 -13.10 -3.26 -5.61
C ALA A 120 -14.50 -2.76 -6.00
N LEU A 121 -15.01 -3.13 -7.18
CA LEU A 121 -16.37 -2.78 -7.63
C LEU A 121 -17.47 -3.52 -6.84
N THR A 122 -17.10 -4.53 -6.05
CA THR A 122 -18.02 -5.37 -5.28
C THR A 122 -17.81 -5.28 -3.77
N VAL A 123 -16.86 -4.45 -3.33
CA VAL A 123 -16.61 -4.19 -1.91
C VAL A 123 -17.80 -3.46 -1.31
N ASN A 124 -18.21 -3.89 -0.12
CA ASN A 124 -19.27 -3.27 0.68
C ASN A 124 -18.78 -3.02 2.12
N ALA A 125 -19.62 -2.39 2.93
CA ALA A 125 -19.27 -1.98 4.29
C ALA A 125 -18.85 -3.14 5.21
N ASP A 126 -19.37 -4.34 4.99
CA ASP A 126 -19.06 -5.51 5.81
C ASP A 126 -17.67 -6.09 5.50
N ASP A 127 -17.17 -5.88 4.27
CA ASP A 127 -15.82 -6.31 3.89
C ASP A 127 -14.72 -5.43 4.50
N VAL A 128 -15.04 -4.14 4.73
CA VAL A 128 -14.08 -3.11 5.16
C VAL A 128 -14.61 -2.30 6.34
N PRO A 129 -14.89 -2.94 7.50
CA PRO A 129 -15.55 -2.28 8.62
C PRO A 129 -14.78 -1.07 9.17
N GLN A 130 -13.45 -1.08 9.11
CA GLN A 130 -12.62 0.06 9.52
C GLN A 130 -12.84 1.28 8.63
N ILE A 131 -13.02 1.06 7.31
CA ILE A 131 -13.33 2.12 6.36
C ILE A 131 -14.78 2.58 6.56
N ALA A 132 -15.72 1.65 6.69
CA ALA A 132 -17.15 1.95 6.82
C ALA A 132 -17.50 2.73 8.10
N GLN A 133 -16.74 2.50 9.18
CA GLN A 133 -16.92 3.20 10.46
C GLN A 133 -16.14 4.53 10.52
N ALA A 134 -15.23 4.78 9.58
CA ALA A 134 -14.44 6.01 9.57
C ALA A 134 -15.31 7.21 9.19
N LYS A 135 -15.18 8.31 9.94
CA LYS A 135 -15.85 9.58 9.60
C LYS A 135 -15.41 10.13 8.25
N LYS A 136 -14.15 9.88 7.88
CA LYS A 136 -13.52 10.22 6.61
C LYS A 136 -12.44 9.17 6.32
N PHE A 137 -12.19 8.90 5.05
CA PHE A 137 -11.04 8.10 4.62
C PHE A 137 -10.49 8.66 3.32
N THR A 138 -9.23 8.39 3.04
CA THR A 138 -8.58 8.73 1.77
C THR A 138 -8.55 7.49 0.89
N LEU A 139 -9.05 7.59 -0.34
CA LEU A 139 -8.89 6.56 -1.36
C LEU A 139 -7.66 6.88 -2.21
N VAL A 140 -6.75 5.92 -2.33
CA VAL A 140 -5.55 6.04 -3.17
C VAL A 140 -5.50 4.83 -4.10
N ALA A 141 -5.14 5.04 -5.37
CA ALA A 141 -4.97 3.93 -6.29
C ALA A 141 -4.02 4.30 -7.44
N ASN A 142 -3.29 3.30 -7.95
CA ASN A 142 -2.51 3.42 -9.19
C ASN A 142 -3.23 2.68 -10.32
N LEU A 143 -4.45 3.11 -10.64
CA LEU A 143 -5.31 2.41 -11.59
C LEU A 143 -4.98 2.77 -13.04
N PRO A 144 -4.96 1.78 -13.95
CA PRO A 144 -4.94 2.06 -15.38
C PRO A 144 -6.21 2.80 -15.81
N TYR A 145 -6.10 3.70 -16.79
CA TYR A 145 -7.19 4.58 -17.29
C TYR A 145 -8.53 3.85 -17.55
N ASN A 146 -8.48 2.57 -17.90
CA ASN A 146 -9.64 1.75 -18.27
C ASN A 146 -10.55 1.39 -17.07
N VAL A 147 -10.08 1.54 -15.83
CA VAL A 147 -10.78 1.16 -14.59
C VAL A 147 -11.03 2.37 -13.68
N ALA A 148 -10.53 3.55 -14.04
CA ALA A 148 -10.66 4.75 -13.22
C ALA A 148 -12.07 5.41 -13.30
N THR A 149 -12.89 5.04 -14.29
CA THR A 149 -14.19 5.66 -14.56
C THR A 149 -15.40 5.08 -13.78
N PRO A 150 -15.39 3.82 -13.30
CA PRO A 150 -16.47 3.27 -12.48
C PRO A 150 -16.22 3.22 -10.96
N ILE A 151 -15.01 3.56 -10.47
CA ILE A 151 -14.65 3.52 -9.03
C ILE A 151 -14.95 4.84 -8.35
#